data_AF-A0A1C3EBD1-F1
#
_entry.id   AF-A0A1C3EBD1-F1
#
_cell.length_a   1.000
_cell.length_b   1.000
_cell.length_c   1.000
_cell.angle_alpha   90.00
_cell.angle_beta   90.00
_cell.angle_gamma   90.00
#
_symmetry.space_group_name_H-M   'P 1'
#
loop_
_entity.id
_entity.type
_entity.pdbx_description
1 polymer ?
#
loop_
_entity_poly.entity_id
_entity_poly.type
_entity_poly.pdbx_seq_one_letter_code
_entity_poly.pdbx_strand_id
1 'polypeptide(L)'
;MFDYVVPQGQVMFKTSFLIAAFAGLMVLCCAVSAQDKMQLEKQDHGPEEAKTTAEIVKAVEELHRTSLRQVDEYSVSTAEFSGWGEKVFVAWHCPYSGFNATHVFIYQHNAQKKVWERKLFRIVNDTHGVSVEFGDKVTVRDESRKVVYELKLLDE
;
A
#
# COMPACT_ATOMS: atom_id res chain seq x y z
N MET A 1 -62.73 28.11 24.33
CA MET A 1 -62.48 29.46 24.91
C MET A 1 -62.94 29.42 26.35
N PHE A 2 -62.01 29.17 27.27
CA PHE A 2 -62.08 29.59 28.66
C PHE A 2 -60.64 29.61 29.14
N ASP A 3 -60.12 30.82 29.26
CA ASP A 3 -58.80 31.16 29.74
C ASP A 3 -58.65 30.80 31.21
N TYR A 4 -57.49 30.27 31.58
CA TYR A 4 -57.01 30.34 32.96
C TYR A 4 -55.66 31.05 32.96
N VAL A 5 -55.64 32.20 33.64
CA VAL A 5 -54.51 33.12 33.75
C VAL A 5 -54.21 33.37 35.24
N VAL A 6 -52.91 33.55 35.52
CA VAL A 6 -52.27 34.27 36.66
C VAL A 6 -52.08 33.47 37.97
N PRO A 7 -51.05 33.73 38.84
CA PRO A 7 -49.80 34.53 38.78
C PRO A 7 -48.50 33.70 38.98
N GLN A 8 -47.29 34.08 38.53
CA GLN A 8 -46.39 35.21 38.88
C GLN A 8 -46.05 35.33 40.38
N GLY A 9 -44.90 34.78 40.77
CA GLY A 9 -44.24 35.02 42.05
C GLY A 9 -42.72 34.99 41.90
N GLN A 10 -42.12 36.17 41.70
CA GLN A 10 -40.70 36.45 41.95
C GLN A 10 -40.37 36.16 43.43
N VAL A 11 -39.14 35.73 43.77
CA VAL A 11 -38.25 36.36 44.79
C VAL A 11 -36.82 35.80 44.65
N MET A 12 -35.92 36.66 44.15
CA MET A 12 -34.61 37.03 44.71
C MET A 12 -33.50 35.98 44.99
N PHE A 13 -32.40 36.14 44.23
CA PHE A 13 -30.99 36.15 44.64
C PHE A 13 -30.60 35.51 45.98
N LYS A 14 -29.78 34.45 45.92
CA LYS A 14 -28.59 34.29 46.79
C LYS A 14 -27.45 33.62 46.01
N THR A 15 -26.43 34.41 45.71
CA THR A 15 -25.08 33.97 45.40
C THR A 15 -24.47 33.25 46.61
N SER A 16 -24.02 32.02 46.42
CA SER A 16 -23.07 31.37 47.32
C SER A 16 -21.99 30.73 46.47
N PHE A 17 -20.78 31.26 46.61
CA PHE A 17 -19.53 30.70 46.12
C PHE A 17 -19.35 29.29 46.71
N LEU A 18 -19.19 28.30 45.83
CA LEU A 18 -18.48 27.07 46.17
C LEU A 18 -17.45 26.82 45.08
N ILE A 19 -16.23 27.22 45.41
CA ILE A 19 -15.00 26.75 44.77
C ILE A 19 -14.87 25.28 45.14
N ALA A 20 -14.94 24.40 44.14
CA ALA A 20 -14.45 23.03 44.27
C ALA A 20 -13.65 22.71 43.01
N ALA A 21 -12.34 22.73 43.19
CA ALA A 21 -11.36 22.29 42.22
C ALA A 21 -11.59 20.80 41.91
N PHE A 22 -11.82 20.49 40.63
CA PHE A 22 -11.41 19.21 40.05
C PHE A 22 -10.76 19.51 38.70
N ALA A 23 -9.49 19.88 38.79
CA ALA A 23 -8.55 19.71 37.69
C ALA A 23 -8.28 18.21 37.55
N GLY A 24 -8.29 17.72 36.31
CA GLY A 24 -7.61 16.49 35.93
C GLY A 24 -8.49 15.27 35.70
N LEU A 25 -9.22 15.24 34.57
CA LEU A 25 -9.34 14.03 33.75
C LEU A 25 -9.82 14.37 32.32
N MET A 26 -9.08 15.22 31.61
CA MET A 26 -9.30 15.51 30.19
C MET A 26 -8.01 15.31 29.40
N VAL A 27 -7.31 14.19 29.62
CA VAL A 27 -6.19 13.76 28.77
C VAL A 27 -6.17 12.23 28.72
N LEU A 28 -7.20 11.59 28.15
CA LEU A 28 -7.07 10.17 27.78
C LEU A 28 -8.04 9.71 26.68
N CYS A 29 -8.34 10.56 25.69
CA CYS A 29 -8.99 10.11 24.46
C CYS A 29 -8.20 10.43 23.18
N CYS A 30 -7.05 11.11 23.27
CA CYS A 30 -6.20 11.41 22.11
C CYS A 30 -4.99 10.48 21.97
N ALA A 31 -4.89 9.43 22.80
CA ALA A 31 -3.79 8.45 22.75
C ALA A 31 -4.16 7.11 22.09
N VAL A 32 -5.38 6.98 21.53
CA VAL A 32 -5.78 5.84 20.68
C VAL A 32 -6.01 6.36 19.27
N SER A 33 -4.94 6.86 18.66
CA SER A 33 -4.89 7.11 17.21
C SER A 33 -3.46 7.26 16.67
N ALA A 34 -2.45 7.16 17.54
CA ALA A 34 -1.04 7.21 17.16
C ALA A 34 -0.33 5.85 17.18
N GLN A 35 -1.01 4.76 17.53
CA GLN A 35 -0.40 3.42 17.62
C GLN A 35 -0.72 2.50 16.43
N ASP A 36 -1.60 2.93 15.52
CA ASP A 36 -1.94 2.18 14.30
C ASP A 36 -1.14 2.65 13.07
N LYS A 37 -0.38 3.74 13.20
CA LYS A 37 0.47 4.29 12.13
C LYS A 37 1.93 3.89 12.21
N MET A 38 2.31 3.12 13.23
CA MET A 38 3.71 2.82 13.55
C MET A 38 4.01 1.33 13.46
N GLN A 39 3.44 0.61 12.48
CA GLN A 39 3.93 -0.69 11.99
C GLN A 39 3.55 -0.98 10.52
N LEU A 40 3.26 0.04 9.70
CA LEU A 40 3.15 -0.12 8.24
C LEU A 40 4.45 0.26 7.51
N GLU A 41 5.56 0.48 8.23
CA GLU A 41 6.87 0.86 7.67
C GLU A 41 7.85 -0.31 7.52
N LYS A 42 7.34 -1.53 7.39
CA LYS A 42 8.10 -2.69 6.89
C LYS A 42 7.23 -3.55 5.97
N GLN A 43 6.54 -2.93 5.02
CA GLN A 43 5.87 -3.68 3.95
C GLN A 43 6.91 -4.18 2.94
N ASP A 44 7.60 -5.24 3.33
CA ASP A 44 7.96 -6.41 2.51
C ASP A 44 7.91 -6.18 0.97
N HIS A 45 9.06 -5.82 0.38
CA HIS A 45 9.16 -5.25 -0.97
C HIS A 45 9.61 -6.26 -2.05
N GLY A 46 9.69 -7.56 -1.74
CA GLY A 46 10.51 -8.52 -2.52
C GLY A 46 12.01 -8.27 -2.33
N PRO A 47 12.90 -9.02 -2.98
CA PRO A 47 14.34 -8.86 -2.83
C PRO A 47 14.81 -7.60 -3.57
N GLU A 48 15.67 -6.80 -2.93
CA GLU A 48 16.34 -5.67 -3.59
C GLU A 48 17.37 -6.15 -4.62
N GLU A 49 18.09 -7.21 -4.29
CA GLU A 49 19.04 -7.88 -5.18
C GLU A 49 18.81 -9.40 -5.13
N ALA A 50 18.98 -10.06 -6.28
CA ALA A 50 18.88 -11.52 -6.39
C ALA A 50 19.89 -12.04 -7.42
N LYS A 51 20.44 -13.24 -7.23
CA LYS A 51 21.36 -13.86 -8.20
C LYS A 51 20.62 -14.49 -9.36
N THR A 52 19.39 -14.95 -9.12
CA THR A 52 18.60 -15.67 -10.11
C THR A 52 17.17 -15.16 -10.17
N THR A 53 16.53 -15.31 -11.31
CA THR A 53 15.10 -15.02 -11.47
C THR A 53 14.24 -15.97 -10.63
N ALA A 54 14.70 -17.20 -10.38
CA ALA A 54 14.05 -18.14 -9.49
C ALA A 54 14.01 -17.65 -8.02
N GLU A 55 15.09 -17.02 -7.54
CA GLU A 55 15.10 -16.38 -6.22
C GLU A 55 14.08 -15.24 -6.13
N ILE A 56 13.94 -14.45 -7.20
CA ILE A 56 12.94 -13.38 -7.28
C ILE A 56 11.54 -13.98 -7.22
N VAL A 57 11.23 -14.95 -8.07
CA VAL A 57 9.90 -15.59 -8.12
C VAL A 57 9.53 -16.16 -6.77
N LYS A 58 10.42 -16.95 -6.16
CA LYS A 58 10.20 -17.54 -4.83
C LYS A 58 9.92 -16.48 -3.77
N ALA A 59 10.63 -15.35 -3.81
CA ALA A 59 10.44 -14.29 -2.84
C ALA A 59 9.14 -13.51 -3.08
N VAL A 60 8.73 -13.31 -4.35
CA VAL A 60 7.42 -12.70 -4.69
C VAL A 60 6.26 -13.62 -4.28
N GLU A 61 6.40 -14.93 -4.48
CA GLU A 61 5.43 -15.94 -4.01
C GLU A 61 5.30 -15.93 -2.48
N GLU A 62 6.43 -15.91 -1.76
CA GLU A 62 6.42 -15.87 -0.29
C GLU A 62 5.80 -14.58 0.23
N LEU A 63 6.16 -13.43 -0.35
CA LEU A 63 5.54 -12.14 -0.06
C LEU A 63 4.02 -12.19 -0.23
N HIS A 64 3.54 -12.85 -1.28
CA HIS A 64 2.11 -13.00 -1.49
C HIS A 64 1.46 -13.86 -0.39
N ARG A 65 2.06 -15.02 -0.07
CA ARG A 65 1.57 -15.95 0.96
C ARG A 65 1.48 -15.29 2.34
N THR A 66 2.48 -14.49 2.71
CA THR A 66 2.53 -13.79 4.00
C THR A 66 1.54 -12.62 4.05
N SER A 67 1.47 -11.81 2.99
CA SER A 67 0.64 -10.59 2.97
C SER A 67 -0.86 -10.87 2.94
N LEU A 68 -1.31 -11.91 2.23
CA LEU A 68 -2.74 -12.16 2.03
C LEU A 68 -3.30 -13.31 2.88
N ARG A 69 -2.47 -13.98 3.70
CA ARG A 69 -2.84 -15.14 4.54
C ARG A 69 -3.63 -16.22 3.78
N GLN A 70 -3.49 -16.24 2.47
CA GLN A 70 -4.14 -17.16 1.56
C GLN A 70 -3.06 -17.93 0.83
N VAL A 71 -3.36 -19.20 0.62
CA VAL A 71 -2.53 -20.12 -0.15
C VAL A 71 -3.21 -20.23 -1.50
N ASP A 72 -3.15 -19.15 -2.29
CA ASP A 72 -3.51 -19.26 -3.70
C ASP A 72 -2.41 -20.09 -4.39
N GLU A 73 -2.83 -20.84 -5.41
CA GLU A 73 -1.91 -21.64 -6.24
C GLU A 73 -0.93 -20.68 -6.95
N TYR A 74 0.35 -21.05 -7.00
CA TYR A 74 1.47 -20.23 -7.47
C TYR A 74 1.16 -19.43 -8.75
N SER A 75 0.80 -18.15 -8.61
CA SER A 75 0.27 -17.31 -9.71
C SER A 75 1.19 -16.12 -10.03
N VAL A 76 2.49 -16.24 -9.75
CA VAL A 76 3.46 -15.23 -10.20
C VAL A 76 3.68 -15.38 -11.70
N SER A 77 3.22 -14.39 -12.44
CA SER A 77 3.53 -14.24 -13.86
C SER A 77 4.87 -13.54 -14.03
N THR A 78 5.60 -13.90 -15.07
CA THR A 78 6.94 -13.36 -15.32
C THR A 78 7.16 -13.05 -16.79
N ALA A 79 8.05 -12.10 -17.05
CA ALA A 79 8.59 -11.84 -18.37
C ALA A 79 10.06 -11.45 -18.25
N GLU A 80 10.91 -12.09 -19.06
CA GLU A 80 12.31 -11.70 -19.21
C GLU A 80 12.50 -11.07 -20.60
N PHE A 81 13.13 -9.91 -20.63
CA PHE A 81 13.45 -9.19 -21.83
C PHE A 81 14.96 -9.00 -21.95
N SER A 82 15.47 -9.03 -23.17
CA SER A 82 16.88 -8.76 -23.47
C SER A 82 16.96 -7.91 -24.73
N GLY A 83 17.70 -6.80 -24.68
CA GLY A 83 17.86 -5.89 -25.81
C GLY A 83 18.88 -4.79 -25.51
N TRP A 84 19.63 -4.37 -26.53
CA TRP A 84 20.61 -3.28 -26.43
C TRP A 84 21.64 -3.39 -25.28
N GLY A 85 22.04 -4.62 -24.95
CA GLY A 85 22.98 -4.88 -23.84
C GLY A 85 22.32 -4.96 -22.46
N GLU A 86 21.03 -4.64 -22.37
CA GLU A 86 20.24 -4.67 -21.15
C GLU A 86 19.47 -5.97 -21.02
N LYS A 87 19.25 -6.39 -19.76
CA LYS A 87 18.31 -7.44 -19.42
C LYS A 87 17.37 -6.98 -18.32
N VAL A 88 16.11 -7.31 -18.50
CA VAL A 88 15.02 -6.90 -17.64
C VAL A 88 14.23 -8.12 -17.25
N PHE A 89 13.91 -8.25 -15.98
CA PHE A 89 13.01 -9.28 -15.48
C PHE A 89 11.85 -8.61 -14.77
N VAL A 90 10.65 -8.91 -15.20
CA VAL A 90 9.42 -8.38 -14.60
C VAL A 90 8.65 -9.55 -14.02
N ALA A 91 8.29 -9.44 -12.75
CA ALA A 91 7.43 -10.39 -12.06
C ALA A 91 6.19 -9.65 -11.60
N TRP A 92 5.02 -10.24 -11.77
CA TRP A 92 3.79 -9.69 -11.24
C TRP A 92 2.86 -10.77 -10.74
N HIS A 93 2.04 -10.38 -9.78
CA HIS A 93 1.10 -11.27 -9.12
C HIS A 93 -0.25 -10.57 -8.99
N CYS A 94 -1.31 -11.24 -9.45
CA CYS A 94 -2.68 -10.85 -9.20
C CYS A 94 -3.31 -11.76 -8.13
N PRO A 95 -3.57 -11.27 -6.91
CA PRO A 95 -4.43 -11.97 -5.97
C PRO A 95 -5.78 -12.34 -6.58
N TYR A 96 -6.18 -13.61 -6.41
CA TYR A 96 -7.48 -14.09 -6.88
C TYR A 96 -8.64 -13.67 -5.95
N SER A 97 -8.31 -13.07 -4.80
CA SER A 97 -9.19 -13.01 -3.63
C SER A 97 -9.89 -11.67 -3.42
N GLY A 98 -10.71 -11.25 -4.38
CA GLY A 98 -11.61 -10.09 -4.24
C GLY A 98 -10.92 -8.72 -4.05
N PHE A 99 -9.61 -8.72 -3.78
CA PHE A 99 -8.73 -7.57 -3.89
C PHE A 99 -8.33 -7.41 -5.34
N ASN A 100 -8.96 -6.46 -6.00
CA ASN A 100 -8.61 -6.08 -7.36
C ASN A 100 -7.33 -5.23 -7.33
N ALA A 101 -6.16 -5.84 -7.16
CA ALA A 101 -4.88 -5.14 -7.19
C ALA A 101 -3.79 -6.09 -7.68
N THR A 102 -2.88 -5.62 -8.52
CA THR A 102 -1.74 -6.41 -9.04
C THR A 102 -0.43 -5.85 -8.51
N HIS A 103 0.42 -6.69 -7.94
CA HIS A 103 1.77 -6.31 -7.49
C HIS A 103 2.75 -6.52 -8.63
N VAL A 104 3.55 -5.51 -8.96
CA VAL A 104 4.50 -5.51 -10.09
C VAL A 104 5.90 -5.20 -9.57
N PHE A 105 6.86 -6.04 -9.96
CA PHE A 105 8.27 -5.90 -9.64
C PHE A 105 9.07 -5.86 -10.94
N ILE A 106 9.93 -4.85 -11.08
CA ILE A 106 10.83 -4.71 -12.24
C ILE A 106 12.27 -4.79 -11.76
N TYR A 107 13.03 -5.68 -12.36
CA TYR A 107 14.44 -5.92 -12.10
C TYR A 107 15.26 -5.65 -13.36
N GLN A 108 16.44 -5.09 -13.18
CA GLN A 108 17.44 -4.93 -14.23
C GLN A 108 18.69 -5.72 -13.86
N HIS A 109 19.28 -6.41 -14.82
CA HIS A 109 20.48 -7.21 -14.56
C HIS A 109 21.73 -6.33 -14.55
N ASN A 110 22.43 -6.30 -13.42
CA ASN A 110 23.75 -5.71 -13.30
C ASN A 110 24.81 -6.74 -13.75
N ALA A 111 25.39 -6.54 -14.93
CA ALA A 111 26.35 -7.46 -15.52
C ALA A 111 27.67 -7.56 -14.73
N GLN A 112 28.11 -6.47 -14.10
CA GLN A 112 29.35 -6.37 -13.33
C GLN A 112 29.25 -7.18 -12.04
N LYS A 113 28.15 -7.01 -11.31
CA LYS A 113 27.86 -7.74 -10.07
C LYS A 113 27.29 -9.14 -10.31
N LYS A 114 26.78 -9.42 -11.52
CA LYS A 114 26.04 -10.65 -11.88
C LYS A 114 24.82 -10.88 -10.98
N VAL A 115 24.06 -9.82 -10.75
CA VAL A 115 22.83 -9.85 -9.95
C VAL A 115 21.72 -9.09 -10.66
N TRP A 116 20.49 -9.44 -10.34
CA TRP A 116 19.30 -8.66 -10.66
C TRP A 116 19.06 -7.65 -9.55
N GLU A 117 18.95 -6.37 -9.91
CA GLU A 117 18.64 -5.28 -8.98
C GLU A 117 17.21 -4.81 -9.21
N ARG A 118 16.41 -4.72 -8.14
CA ARG A 118 15.04 -4.20 -8.22
C ARG A 118 15.09 -2.71 -8.54
N LYS A 119 14.48 -2.32 -9.65
CA LYS A 119 14.29 -0.92 -10.04
C LYS A 119 12.92 -0.39 -9.65
N LEU A 120 11.91 -1.26 -9.58
CA LEU A 120 10.56 -0.88 -9.17
C LEU A 120 9.90 -1.97 -8.32
N PHE A 121 9.16 -1.54 -7.31
CA PHE A 121 7.99 -2.23 -6.78
C PHE A 121 6.77 -1.31 -6.86
N ARG A 122 5.64 -1.81 -7.36
CA ARG A 122 4.39 -1.04 -7.44
C ARG A 122 3.16 -1.92 -7.28
N ILE A 123 2.16 -1.39 -6.58
CA ILE A 123 0.81 -1.96 -6.51
C ILE A 123 -0.06 -1.20 -7.51
N VAL A 124 -0.69 -1.91 -8.43
CA VAL A 124 -1.65 -1.38 -9.40
C VAL A 124 -3.04 -1.78 -8.94
N ASN A 125 -3.81 -0.84 -8.40
CA ASN A 125 -5.17 -1.11 -7.95
C ASN A 125 -6.14 -1.19 -9.13
N ASP A 126 -7.29 -1.79 -8.87
CA ASP A 126 -8.43 -1.94 -9.77
C ASP A 126 -8.12 -2.70 -11.08
N THR A 127 -7.16 -3.63 -11.05
CA THR A 127 -6.81 -4.49 -12.20
C THR A 127 -6.48 -5.93 -11.76
N HIS A 128 -6.98 -6.92 -12.53
CA HIS A 128 -6.69 -8.35 -12.32
C HIS A 128 -5.45 -8.85 -13.09
N GLY A 129 -4.78 -7.93 -13.78
CA GLY A 129 -3.60 -8.25 -14.52
C GLY A 129 -2.92 -7.01 -15.04
N VAL A 130 -1.72 -7.23 -15.56
CA VAL A 130 -0.99 -6.23 -16.31
C VAL A 130 -0.41 -6.86 -17.56
N SER A 131 -0.19 -6.02 -18.57
CA SER A 131 0.69 -6.34 -19.69
C SER A 131 1.96 -5.52 -19.58
N VAL A 132 3.07 -6.11 -20.03
CA VAL A 132 4.40 -5.51 -19.96
C VAL A 132 5.00 -5.51 -21.35
N GLU A 133 5.47 -4.34 -21.78
CA GLU A 133 6.15 -4.12 -23.06
C GLU A 133 7.57 -3.60 -22.78
N PHE A 134 8.54 -4.05 -23.57
CA PHE A 134 9.94 -3.61 -23.48
C PHE A 134 10.40 -3.03 -24.82
N GLY A 135 10.95 -1.81 -24.78
CA GLY A 135 11.52 -1.07 -25.90
C GLY A 135 12.55 -0.06 -25.40
N ASP A 136 12.36 1.23 -25.72
CA ASP A 136 13.11 2.35 -25.12
C ASP A 136 12.87 2.50 -23.61
N LYS A 137 11.79 1.89 -23.13
CA LYS A 137 11.38 1.85 -21.73
C LYS A 137 10.59 0.57 -21.46
N VAL A 138 10.45 0.24 -20.19
CA VAL A 138 9.48 -0.77 -19.73
C VAL A 138 8.14 -0.06 -19.55
N THR A 139 7.11 -0.51 -20.26
CA THR A 139 5.75 0.02 -20.15
C THR A 139 4.87 -1.03 -19.50
N VAL A 140 4.16 -0.65 -18.44
CA VAL A 140 3.18 -1.48 -17.76
C VAL A 140 1.79 -0.91 -18.00
N ARG A 141 0.87 -1.75 -18.48
CA ARG A 141 -0.53 -1.38 -18.73
C ARG A 141 -1.46 -2.25 -17.93
N ASP A 142 -2.57 -1.67 -17.48
CA ASP A 142 -3.68 -2.44 -16.92
C ASP A 142 -4.45 -3.21 -18.00
N GLU A 143 -5.49 -3.93 -17.60
CA GLU A 143 -6.38 -4.69 -18.49
C GLU A 143 -7.14 -3.81 -19.48
N SER A 144 -7.35 -2.53 -19.14
CA SER A 144 -7.94 -1.53 -20.03
C SER A 144 -6.90 -0.94 -21.01
N ARG A 145 -5.68 -1.47 -21.03
CA ARG A 145 -4.52 -1.01 -21.83
C ARG A 145 -4.04 0.39 -21.49
N LYS A 146 -4.55 0.98 -20.40
CA LYS A 146 -4.09 2.27 -19.92
C LYS A 146 -2.70 2.09 -19.33
N VAL A 147 -1.79 3.00 -19.68
CA VAL A 147 -0.46 3.04 -19.09
C VAL A 147 -0.59 3.38 -17.61
N VAL A 148 -0.19 2.45 -16.75
CA VAL A 148 -0.16 2.64 -15.29
C VAL A 148 1.25 2.98 -14.81
N TYR A 149 2.26 2.61 -15.59
CA TYR A 149 3.65 2.97 -15.32
C TYR A 149 4.54 2.89 -16.56
N GLU A 150 5.58 3.72 -16.58
CA GLU A 150 6.67 3.66 -17.54
C GLU A 150 7.99 3.85 -16.80
N LEU A 151 8.97 3.00 -17.08
CA LEU A 151 10.33 3.09 -16.56
C LEU A 151 11.31 3.12 -17.72
N LYS A 152 11.98 4.25 -17.89
CA LYS A 152 13.21 4.27 -18.65
C LYS A 152 14.28 3.56 -17.84
N LEU A 153 14.73 2.44 -18.36
CA LEU A 153 15.96 1.81 -17.88
C LEU A 153 17.07 2.66 -18.47
N LEU A 154 17.94 3.16 -17.61
CA LEU A 154 18.86 4.27 -17.90
C LEU A 154 19.49 4.21 -19.30
N ASP A 155 19.50 5.37 -19.97
CA ASP A 155 20.70 5.86 -20.65
C ASP A 155 21.66 6.30 -19.52
N GLU A 156 22.87 5.73 -19.46
CA GLU A 156 24.04 6.07 -18.60
C GLU A 156 23.80 6.76 -17.24
#